data_AF-A0A6D2JD12-F1
#
_entry.id   AF-A0A6D2JD12-F1
#
_cell.length_a   1.000
_cell.length_b   1.000
_cell.length_c   1.000
_cell.angle_alpha   90.00
_cell.angle_beta   90.00
_cell.angle_gamma   90.00
#
_symmetry.space_group_name_H-M   'P 1'
#
loop_
_entity.id
_entity.type
_entity.pdbx_description
1 polymer ?
#
loop_
_entity_poly.entity_id
_entity_poly.type
_entity_poly.pdbx_seq_one_letter_code
_entity_poly.pdbx_strand_id
1 'polypeptide(L)' 'MQQKILIRVTMTDDKTRAKAMNKAVQFTGMSAVEIKGDHRNQIEVTGTEVDMIGLTKKLRRKVAFA' A
#
# COMPACT_ATOMS: atom_id res chain seq x y z
N MET A 1 13.33 -14.44 3.69
CA MET A 1 13.35 -13.43 4.76
C MET A 1 12.08 -12.61 4.68
N GLN A 2 11.46 -12.28 5.81
CA GLN A 2 10.25 -11.47 5.83
C GLN A 2 10.61 -9.98 5.71
N GLN A 3 9.91 -9.28 4.84
CA GLN A 3 10.03 -7.86 4.53
C GLN A 3 8.89 -7.09 5.20
N LYS A 4 9.20 -5.90 5.70
CA LYS A 4 8.25 -4.94 6.25
C LYS A 4 8.50 -3.58 5.63
N ILE A 5 7.52 -3.07 4.90
CA ILE A 5 7.68 -1.95 3.97
C ILE A 5 6.66 -0.89 4.32
N LEU A 6 7.09 0.36 4.48
CA LEU A 6 6.21 1.49 4.77
C LEU A 6 6.22 2.45 3.57
N ILE A 7 5.04 2.71 3.00
CA ILE A 7 4.89 3.55 1.80
C ILE A 7 3.96 4.71 2.14
N ARG A 8 4.43 5.95 1.93
CA ARG A 8 3.56 7.13 2.00
C ARG A 8 2.79 7.27 0.68
N VAL A 9 1.47 7.40 0.77
CA VAL A 9 0.59 7.57 -0.38
C VAL A 9 -0.37 8.73 -0.10
N THR A 10 -0.57 9.59 -1.10
CA THR A 10 -1.58 10.65 -1.02
C THR A 10 -2.98 10.02 -1.01
N MET A 11 -3.57 9.91 0.17
CA MET A 11 -4.92 9.38 0.43
C MET A 11 -5.68 10.44 1.24
N THR A 12 -6.63 11.13 0.60
CA THR A 12 -7.30 12.32 1.16
C THR A 12 -8.60 11.99 1.89
N ASP A 13 -9.19 10.82 1.64
CA ASP A 13 -10.49 10.42 2.15
C ASP A 13 -10.57 8.89 2.35
N ASP A 14 -11.64 8.41 2.99
CA ASP A 14 -11.80 6.97 3.22
C ASP A 14 -11.99 6.16 1.93
N LYS A 15 -12.48 6.78 0.85
CA LYS A 15 -12.63 6.14 -0.47
C LYS A 15 -11.28 5.81 -1.09
N THR A 16 -10.34 6.75 -1.06
CA THR A 16 -8.97 6.58 -1.55
C THR A 16 -8.19 5.60 -0.67
N ARG A 17 -8.40 5.62 0.65
CA ARG A 17 -7.83 4.63 1.59
C ARG A 17 -8.32 3.21 1.31
N ALA A 18 -9.62 3.00 1.16
CA ALA A 18 -10.20 1.70 0.82
C ALA A 18 -9.67 1.18 -0.52
N LYS A 19 -9.54 2.07 -1.52
CA LYS A 19 -8.95 1.74 -2.82
C LYS A 19 -7.48 1.32 -2.69
N ALA A 20 -6.72 1.99 -1.83
CA ALA A 20 -5.31 1.67 -1.60
C ALA A 20 -5.14 0.30 -0.96
N MET A 21 -5.91 0.03 0.09
CA MET A 21 -5.93 -1.28 0.75
C MET A 21 -6.28 -2.38 -0.26
N ASN A 22 -7.37 -2.22 -1.01
CA ASN A 22 -7.80 -3.17 -2.03
C ASN A 22 -6.76 -3.41 -3.13
N LYS A 23 -5.88 -2.45 -3.42
CA LYS A 23 -4.80 -2.64 -4.41
C LYS A 23 -3.56 -3.27 -3.79
N ALA A 24 -3.22 -2.92 -2.56
CA ALA A 24 -2.09 -3.50 -1.84
C ALA A 24 -2.32 -4.98 -1.54
N VAL A 25 -3.54 -5.37 -1.15
CA VAL A 25 -3.85 -6.78 -0.83
C VAL A 25 -3.79 -7.73 -2.03
N GLN A 26 -3.81 -7.20 -3.26
CA GLN A 26 -3.78 -7.99 -4.49
C GLN A 26 -2.37 -8.38 -4.94
N PHE A 27 -1.33 -8.05 -4.16
CA PHE A 27 0.06 -8.35 -4.52
C PHE A 27 0.53 -9.70 -3.96
N THR A 28 1.22 -10.45 -4.80
CA THR A 28 1.87 -11.71 -4.42
C THR A 28 2.98 -11.47 -3.40
N GLY A 29 3.16 -12.43 -2.49
CA GLY A 29 4.19 -12.39 -1.46
C GLY A 29 3.81 -11.61 -0.21
N MET A 30 2.67 -10.91 -0.19
CA MET A 30 2.19 -10.18 0.98
C MET A 30 1.44 -11.09 1.96
N SER A 31 1.64 -10.85 3.25
CA SER A 31 0.96 -11.51 4.37
C SER A 31 0.06 -10.56 5.19
N ALA A 32 0.37 -9.27 5.23
CA ALA A 32 -0.45 -8.27 5.91
C ALA A 32 -0.34 -6.88 5.26
N VAL A 33 -1.42 -6.10 5.34
CA VAL A 33 -1.46 -4.68 4.96
C VAL A 33 -2.18 -3.88 6.04
N GLU A 34 -1.62 -2.74 6.42
CA GLU A 34 -2.20 -1.84 7.42
C GLU A 34 -2.10 -0.38 6.97
N ILE A 35 -3.10 0.45 7.30
CA ILE A 35 -3.02 1.90 7.12
C ILE A 35 -2.50 2.51 8.42
N LYS A 36 -1.41 3.28 8.31
CA LYS A 36 -0.72 3.91 9.44
C LYS A 36 -0.54 5.42 9.28
N GLY A 37 0.03 6.00 10.34
CA GLY A 37 0.33 7.42 10.49
C GLY A 37 -0.89 8.22 10.97
N ASP A 38 -0.63 9.31 11.67
CA ASP A 38 -1.66 10.17 12.28
C ASP A 38 -2.69 10.67 11.25
N HIS A 39 -2.23 10.91 10.02
CA HIS A 39 -3.07 11.35 8.91
C HIS A 39 -3.66 10.18 8.07
N ARG A 40 -3.40 8.93 8.46
CA ARG A 40 -3.82 7.71 7.73
C ARG A 40 -3.40 7.77 6.26
N ASN A 41 -2.15 8.18 6.01
CA ASN A 41 -1.55 8.40 4.69
C ASN A 41 -0.34 7.49 4.42
N GLN A 42 -0.14 6.47 5.25
CA GLN A 42 0.90 5.47 5.08
C GLN A 42 0.29 4.08 4.96
N ILE A 43 0.91 3.23 4.14
CA ILE A 43 0.55 1.83 3.99
C ILE A 43 1.74 0.99 4.42
N GLU A 44 1.56 0.19 5.46
CA GLU A 44 2.51 -0.83 5.87
C GLU A 44 2.16 -2.14 5.17
N VAL A 45 3.14 -2.76 4.51
CA VAL A 45 3.01 -4.07 3.87
C VAL A 45 4.05 -4.99 4.49
N THR A 46 3.59 -6.16 4.94
CA THR A 46 4.46 -7.23 5.45
C THR A 46 4.33 -8.45 4.54
N GLY A 47 5.43 -9.13 4.23
CA GLY A 47 5.42 -10.30 3.34
C GLY A 47 6.79 -10.89 3.04
N THR A 48 6.87 -11.88 2.17
CA THR A 48 8.10 -12.49 1.65
C THR A 48 8.09 -12.37 0.12
N GLU A 49 9.19 -11.89 -0.47
CA GLU A 49 9.30 -11.69 -1.93
C GLU A 49 8.23 -10.74 -2.50
N VAL A 50 7.93 -9.66 -1.77
CA VAL A 50 6.96 -8.66 -2.19
C VAL A 50 7.49 -7.89 -3.41
N ASP A 51 6.74 -7.88 -4.51
CA ASP A 51 7.02 -7.03 -5.68
C ASP A 51 6.77 -5.53 -5.35
N MET A 52 7.79 -4.89 -4.79
CA MET A 52 7.73 -3.48 -4.38
C MET A 52 7.57 -2.52 -5.56
N ILE A 53 8.15 -2.84 -6.72
CA ILE A 53 8.11 -1.98 -7.90
C ILE A 53 6.70 -2.01 -8.49
N GLY A 54 6.11 -3.20 -8.63
CA GLY A 54 4.72 -3.35 -9.06
C GLY A 54 3.74 -2.68 -8.09
N LEU A 55 3.96 -2.87 -6.78
CA LEU A 55 3.12 -2.29 -5.73
C LEU A 55 3.09 -0.77 -5.81
N THR A 56 4.26 -0.13 -5.77
CA THR A 56 4.38 1.33 -5.83
C THR A 56 3.84 1.89 -7.14
N LYS A 57 4.11 1.25 -8.28
CA LYS A 57 3.56 1.64 -9.59
C LYS A 57 2.04 1.58 -9.64
N LYS A 58 1.43 0.54 -9.05
CA LYS A 58 -0.03 0.36 -9.04
C LYS A 58 -0.71 1.33 -8.08
N LEU A 59 -0.13 1.56 -6.91
CA LEU A 59 -0.62 2.56 -5.95
C LEU A 59 -0.55 3.97 -6.54
N ARG A 60 0.58 4.35 -7.14
CA ARG A 60 0.73 5.66 -7.81
C ARG A 60 -0.34 5.88 -8.88
N ARG A 61 -0.52 4.93 -9.80
CA ARG A 61 -1.45 5.07 -10.94
C ARG A 61 -2.92 4.99 -10.56
N LYS A 62 -3.27 4.24 -9.51
CA LYS A 62 -4.68 3.91 -9.20
C LYS A 62 -5.19 4.60 -7.95
N VAL A 63 -4.34 5.05 -7.04
CA VAL A 63 -4.75 5.61 -5.75
C VAL A 63 -4.40 7.08 -5.68
N ALA A 64 -3.12 7.41 -5.87
CA ALA A 64 -2.71 8.80 -5.99
C ALA A 64 -3.23 9.36 -7.32
N PHE A 65 -3.68 10.61 -7.33
CA PHE A 65 -4.04 11.34 -8.56
C PHE A 65 -2.76 11.75 -9.32
N ALA A 66 -1.88 10.79 -9.62
CA ALA A 66 -0.57 11.01 -10.21
C ALA A 66 -0.34 10.16 -11.47
#